data_AF-A0A562NRC6-F1
#
_entry.id   AF-A0A562NRC6-F1
#
_cell.length_a   1.000
_cell.length_b   1.000
_cell.length_c   1.000
_cell.angle_alpha   90.00
_cell.angle_beta   90.00
_cell.angle_gamma   90.00
#
_symmetry.space_group_name_H-M   'P 1'
#
loop_
_entity.id
_entity.type
_entity.pdbx_description
1 polymer ?
#
loop_
_entity_poly.entity_id
_entity_poly.type
_entity_poly.pdbx_seq_one_letter_code
_entity_poly.pdbx_strand_id
1 'polypeptide(L)'
;MPDNTRAELYRFLERLSLVREQIRAIEQERLHQLAAAPAGREGPHAMIRLIALTIGIGVETADMLVHEILSHQLRDRRAVARYAGLTGSPDESGKRRREKGLARAGNARVRRGMIQLARSDRLPKRPRRSQYC
;
A
#
# COMPACT_ATOMS: atom_id res chain seq x y z
N MET A 1 29.96 3.10 -26.73
CA MET A 1 29.65 3.54 -25.35
C MET A 1 30.98 3.64 -24.60
N PRO A 2 31.28 4.73 -23.88
CA PRO A 2 32.48 4.83 -23.06
C PRO A 2 32.53 3.71 -22.02
N ASP A 3 33.70 3.14 -21.76
CA ASP A 3 33.85 1.96 -20.89
C ASP A 3 33.40 2.23 -19.44
N ASN A 4 33.64 3.44 -18.94
CA ASN A 4 33.18 3.85 -17.61
C ASN A 4 31.64 3.85 -17.51
N THR A 5 30.95 4.38 -18.51
CA THR A 5 29.48 4.39 -18.57
C THR A 5 28.92 2.97 -18.62
N ARG A 6 29.59 2.06 -19.34
CA ARG A 6 29.19 0.65 -19.40
C ARG A 6 29.35 -0.03 -18.02
N ALA A 7 30.46 0.22 -17.33
CA ALA A 7 30.71 -0.32 -16.00
C ALA A 7 29.72 0.21 -14.95
N GLU A 8 29.37 1.50 -15.00
CA GLU A 8 28.34 2.08 -14.13
C GLU A 8 26.98 1.43 -14.35
N LEU A 9 26.56 1.23 -15.60
CA LEU A 9 25.31 0.54 -15.93
C LEU A 9 25.26 -0.89 -15.35
N TYR A 10 26.35 -1.65 -15.47
CA TYR A 10 26.41 -2.99 -14.89
C TYR A 10 26.25 -2.96 -13.36
N ARG A 11 26.93 -2.06 -12.66
CA ARG A 11 26.76 -1.89 -11.20
C ARG A 11 25.32 -1.54 -10.83
N PHE A 12 24.65 -0.70 -11.62
CA PHE A 12 23.23 -0.37 -11.40
C PHE A 12 22.33 -1.58 -11.59
N LEU A 13 22.57 -2.39 -12.62
CA LEU A 13 21.80 -3.60 -12.88
C LEU A 13 22.01 -4.65 -11.79
N GLU A 14 23.24 -4.83 -11.31
CA GLU A 14 23.55 -5.71 -10.18
C GLU A 14 22.84 -5.26 -8.90
N ARG A 15 22.93 -3.96 -8.56
CA ARG A 15 22.22 -3.40 -7.41
C ARG A 15 20.70 -3.58 -7.54
N LEU A 16 20.16 -3.39 -8.74
CA LEU A 16 18.74 -3.60 -9.00
C LEU A 16 18.34 -5.07 -8.84
N SER A 17 19.16 -6.02 -9.28
CA SER A 17 18.92 -7.46 -9.09
C SER A 17 18.88 -7.79 -7.60
N LEU A 18 19.91 -7.36 -6.85
CA LEU A 18 20.01 -7.60 -5.42
C LEU A 18 18.80 -7.06 -4.67
N VAL A 19 18.40 -5.80 -4.93
CA VAL A 19 17.24 -5.20 -4.27
C VAL A 19 15.96 -5.95 -4.62
N ARG A 20 15.79 -6.39 -5.88
CA ARG A 20 14.61 -7.18 -6.28
C ARG A 20 14.57 -8.55 -5.59
N GLU A 21 15.71 -9.21 -5.44
CA GLU A 21 15.81 -10.48 -4.72
C GLU A 21 15.48 -10.31 -3.24
N GLN A 22 16.00 -9.28 -2.59
CA GLN A 22 15.68 -8.95 -1.20
C GLN A 22 14.19 -8.66 -1.01
N ILE A 23 13.60 -7.87 -1.91
CA ILE A 23 12.15 -7.58 -1.88
C ILE A 23 11.35 -8.88 -1.98
N ARG A 24 11.68 -9.76 -2.95
CA ARG A 24 10.99 -11.06 -3.11
C ARG A 24 11.13 -11.94 -1.87
N ALA A 25 12.31 -12.00 -1.26
CA ALA A 25 12.53 -12.78 -0.05
C ALA A 25 11.64 -12.27 1.11
N ILE A 26 11.55 -10.95 1.28
CA ILE A 26 10.68 -10.33 2.30
C ILE A 26 9.20 -10.60 2.00
N GLU A 27 8.79 -10.50 0.74
CA GLU A 27 7.41 -10.78 0.31
C GLU A 27 7.03 -12.25 0.58
N GLN A 28 7.93 -13.19 0.25
CA GLN A 28 7.74 -14.62 0.52
C GLN A 28 7.63 -14.90 2.01
N GLU A 29 8.53 -14.35 2.81
CA GLU A 29 8.52 -14.50 4.27
C GLU A 29 7.19 -14.02 4.86
N ARG A 30 6.67 -12.86 4.42
CA ARG A 30 5.34 -12.39 4.86
C ARG A 30 4.21 -13.32 4.45
N LEU A 31 4.25 -13.87 3.23
CA LEU A 31 3.24 -14.85 2.80
C LEU A 31 3.30 -16.12 3.64
N HIS A 32 4.50 -16.61 3.96
CA HIS A 32 4.70 -17.76 4.85
C HIS A 32 4.16 -17.50 6.25
N GLN A 33 4.49 -16.34 6.85
CA GLN A 33 3.97 -15.94 8.16
C GLN A 33 2.44 -15.83 8.14
N LEU A 34 1.88 -15.23 7.10
CA LEU A 34 0.43 -15.13 6.95
C LEU A 34 -0.20 -16.52 6.84
N ALA A 35 0.39 -17.45 6.07
CA ALA A 35 -0.09 -18.81 5.90
C ALA A 35 -0.01 -19.65 7.19
N ALA A 36 1.08 -19.49 7.95
CA ALA A 36 1.31 -20.17 9.23
C ALA A 36 0.47 -19.62 10.38
N ALA A 37 0.00 -18.36 10.27
CA ALA A 37 -0.86 -17.76 11.29
C ALA A 37 -2.18 -18.54 11.45
N PRO A 38 -2.65 -18.77 12.69
CA PRO A 38 -3.88 -19.51 12.95
C PRO A 38 -5.07 -18.84 12.26
N ALA A 39 -5.95 -19.65 11.66
CA ALA A 39 -7.14 -19.20 10.94
C ALA A 39 -8.27 -18.72 11.88
N GLY A 40 -7.91 -18.07 12.99
CA GLY A 40 -8.85 -17.41 13.88
C GLY A 40 -9.63 -16.32 13.14
N ARG A 41 -10.86 -16.06 13.58
CA ARG A 41 -11.71 -14.98 13.02
C ARG A 41 -11.28 -13.58 13.48
N GLU A 42 -10.33 -13.49 14.41
CA GLU A 42 -9.95 -12.26 15.09
C GLU A 42 -8.44 -12.02 15.01
N GLY A 43 -8.04 -10.75 14.92
CA GLY A 43 -6.65 -10.31 14.90
C GLY A 43 -6.12 -9.86 13.52
N PRO A 44 -4.90 -9.28 13.49
CA PRO A 44 -4.36 -8.63 12.30
C PRO A 44 -4.29 -9.52 11.05
N HIS A 45 -3.86 -10.77 11.19
CA HIS A 45 -3.75 -11.71 10.05
C HIS A 45 -5.12 -12.04 9.41
N ALA A 46 -6.18 -12.14 10.21
CA ALA A 46 -7.54 -12.33 9.69
C ALA A 46 -8.01 -11.10 8.89
N MET A 47 -7.71 -9.90 9.40
CA MET A 47 -8.05 -8.63 8.74
C MET A 47 -7.27 -8.45 7.42
N ILE A 48 -5.98 -8.82 7.40
CA ILE A 48 -5.15 -8.82 6.19
C ILE A 48 -5.76 -9.74 5.13
N ARG A 49 -6.14 -10.98 5.51
CA ARG A 49 -6.78 -11.94 4.61
C ARG A 49 -8.09 -11.38 4.05
N LEU A 50 -8.96 -10.82 4.90
CA LEU A 50 -10.24 -10.24 4.47
C LEU A 50 -10.05 -9.08 3.47
N ILE A 51 -9.10 -8.18 3.74
CA ILE A 51 -8.84 -7.04 2.86
C ILE A 51 -8.21 -7.49 1.53
N ALA A 52 -7.29 -8.46 1.56
CA ALA A 52 -6.65 -9.02 0.35
C ALA A 52 -7.60 -9.85 -0.56
N LEU A 53 -8.78 -10.23 -0.06
CA LEU A 53 -9.83 -10.81 -0.90
C LEU A 53 -10.52 -9.77 -1.78
N THR A 54 -10.43 -8.49 -1.42
CA THR A 54 -10.96 -7.40 -2.24
C THR A 54 -10.16 -7.30 -3.53
N ILE A 55 -10.86 -7.29 -4.66
CA ILE A 55 -10.23 -7.33 -5.97
C ILE A 55 -9.33 -6.09 -6.13
N GLY A 56 -8.05 -6.28 -6.48
CA GLY A 56 -7.09 -5.17 -6.65
C GLY A 56 -6.30 -4.80 -5.39
N ILE A 57 -6.52 -5.48 -4.25
CA ILE A 57 -5.71 -5.32 -3.04
C ILE A 57 -4.74 -6.50 -2.91
N GLY A 58 -3.43 -6.21 -2.96
CA GLY A 58 -2.39 -7.19 -2.66
C GLY A 58 -2.24 -7.39 -1.15
N VAL A 59 -1.65 -8.52 -0.75
CA VAL A 59 -1.39 -8.84 0.68
C VAL A 59 -0.55 -7.74 1.34
N GLU A 60 0.44 -7.18 0.65
CA GLU A 60 1.25 -6.07 1.15
C GLU A 60 0.45 -4.80 1.43
N THR A 61 -0.48 -4.44 0.54
CA THR A 61 -1.34 -3.26 0.73
C THR A 61 -2.30 -3.50 1.89
N ALA A 62 -2.84 -4.71 2.01
CA ALA A 62 -3.69 -5.10 3.12
C ALA A 62 -2.92 -5.07 4.46
N ASP A 63 -1.73 -5.64 4.50
CA ASP A 63 -0.77 -5.64 5.62
C ASP A 63 -0.47 -4.22 6.09
N MET A 64 -0.08 -3.34 5.17
CA MET A 64 0.16 -1.93 5.47
C MET A 64 -1.10 -1.24 6.03
N LEU A 65 -2.28 -1.44 5.43
CA LEU A 65 -3.51 -0.79 5.89
C LEU A 65 -3.93 -1.27 7.28
N VAL A 66 -3.76 -2.55 7.58
CA VAL A 66 -4.06 -3.11 8.90
C VAL A 66 -3.12 -2.51 9.95
N HIS A 67 -1.82 -2.45 9.66
CA HIS A 67 -0.84 -1.92 10.60
C HIS A 67 -0.82 -0.39 10.74
N GLU A 68 -1.24 0.36 9.72
CA GLU A 68 -1.24 1.83 9.75
C GLU A 68 -2.60 2.44 10.15
N ILE A 69 -3.72 1.80 9.79
CA ILE A 69 -5.07 2.36 10.03
C ILE A 69 -5.80 1.57 11.11
N LEU A 70 -5.84 0.24 11.00
CA LEU A 70 -6.69 -0.59 11.85
C LEU A 70 -6.05 -0.90 13.20
N SER A 71 -4.76 -0.61 13.35
CA SER A 71 -4.06 -0.49 14.65
C SER A 71 -4.42 0.79 15.40
N HIS A 72 -5.00 1.79 14.73
CA HIS A 72 -5.40 3.06 15.33
C HIS A 72 -6.91 3.11 15.55
N GLN A 73 -7.33 3.62 16.71
CA GLN A 73 -8.75 3.73 17.05
C GLN A 73 -9.38 4.96 16.36
N LEU A 74 -9.69 4.82 15.06
CA LEU A 74 -10.32 5.87 14.27
C LEU A 74 -11.84 5.74 14.38
N ARG A 75 -12.46 6.74 15.01
CA ARG A 75 -13.88 6.72 15.41
C ARG A 75 -14.87 6.67 14.24
N ASP A 76 -14.51 7.26 13.08
CA ASP A 76 -15.40 7.40 11.93
C ASP A 76 -14.65 7.42 10.58
N ARG A 77 -15.36 7.16 9.47
CA ARG A 77 -14.85 7.31 8.09
C ARG A 77 -14.23 8.68 7.79
N ARG A 78 -14.73 9.74 8.44
CA ARG A 78 -14.16 11.10 8.34
C ARG A 78 -12.81 11.22 9.05
N ALA A 79 -12.61 10.48 10.15
CA ALA A 79 -11.31 10.40 10.82
C ALA A 79 -10.29 9.67 9.96
N VAL A 80 -10.67 8.57 9.30
CA VAL A 80 -9.83 7.86 8.32
C VAL A 80 -9.43 8.77 7.16
N ALA A 81 -10.39 9.49 6.57
CA ALA A 81 -10.10 10.43 5.49
C ALA A 81 -9.15 11.55 5.92
N ARG A 82 -9.31 12.10 7.13
CA ARG A 82 -8.39 13.13 7.67
C ARG A 82 -7.00 12.57 7.92
N TYR A 83 -6.94 11.39 8.54
CA TYR A 83 -5.68 10.70 8.82
C TYR A 83 -4.89 10.42 7.54
N ALA A 84 -5.58 9.98 6.48
CA ALA A 84 -5.00 9.78 5.16
C ALA A 84 -4.66 11.09 4.41
N GLY A 85 -5.08 12.26 4.92
CA GLY A 85 -5.07 13.52 4.16
C GLY A 85 -5.82 13.40 2.83
N LEU A 86 -6.97 12.74 2.87
CA LEU A 86 -7.93 12.65 1.78
C LEU A 86 -9.14 13.57 2.00
N THR A 87 -9.12 14.38 3.06
CA THR A 87 -10.03 15.51 3.21
C THR A 87 -9.54 16.72 2.42
N GLY A 88 -10.44 17.66 2.12
CA GLY A 88 -10.02 18.99 1.69
C GLY A 88 -9.08 19.61 2.72
N SER A 89 -8.17 20.48 2.28
CA SER A 89 -7.29 21.24 3.17
C SER A 89 -8.13 22.03 4.18
N PRO A 90 -7.94 21.84 5.50
CA PRO A 90 -8.50 22.76 6.49
C PRO A 90 -7.68 24.04 6.43
N ASP A 91 -8.28 25.13 5.95
CA ASP A 91 -7.63 26.44 5.88
C ASP A 91 -8.03 27.24 7.13
N GLU A 92 -7.06 27.52 8.01
CA GLU A 92 -7.15 28.58 9.02
C GLU A 92 -6.47 29.84 8.46
N SER A 93 -7.13 30.51 7.51
CA SER A 93 -6.84 31.92 7.23
C SER A 93 -8.05 32.57 6.54
N GLY A 94 -8.43 33.73 7.07
CA GLY A 94 -9.70 34.39 6.81
C GLY A 94 -10.04 34.64 5.34
N LYS A 95 -11.35 34.56 5.06
CA LYS A 95 -12.08 35.27 4.00
C LYS A 95 -11.37 35.35 2.63
N ARG A 96 -11.09 34.24 1.93
CA ARG A 96 -11.11 34.19 0.45
C ARG A 96 -11.03 32.75 -0.06
N ARG A 97 -11.40 32.58 -1.33
CA ARG A 97 -12.15 31.44 -1.89
C ARG A 97 -11.25 30.56 -2.77
N ARG A 98 -11.32 29.24 -2.54
CA ARG A 98 -10.99 28.08 -3.41
C ARG A 98 -9.53 27.78 -3.79
N GLU A 99 -9.07 26.61 -3.32
CA GLU A 99 -8.36 25.54 -4.08
C GLU A 99 -8.80 24.18 -3.47
N LYS A 100 -9.53 23.25 -4.11
CA LYS A 100 -9.25 22.34 -5.24
C LYS A 100 -8.07 21.36 -5.07
N GLY A 101 -7.74 20.92 -3.84
CA GLY A 101 -6.79 19.81 -3.63
C GLY A 101 -7.10 18.92 -2.42
N LEU A 102 -6.69 17.65 -2.47
CA LEU A 102 -6.62 16.77 -1.30
C LEU A 102 -5.54 17.31 -0.33
N ALA A 103 -5.84 17.33 0.96
CA ALA A 103 -4.92 17.81 1.99
C ALA A 103 -3.61 17.00 1.98
N ARG A 104 -2.48 17.64 1.67
CA ARG A 104 -1.16 16.98 1.74
C ARG A 104 -0.72 16.70 3.18
N ALA A 105 -1.39 17.30 4.17
CA ALA A 105 -1.22 17.02 5.60
C ALA A 105 -1.99 15.75 5.99
N GLY A 106 -1.27 14.66 6.26
CA GLY A 106 -1.82 13.33 6.58
C GLY A 106 -0.80 12.22 6.26
N ASN A 107 -1.03 11.00 6.72
CA ASN A 107 -0.12 9.88 6.55
C ASN A 107 0.10 9.56 5.07
N ALA A 108 1.31 9.82 4.58
CA ALA A 108 1.66 9.69 3.16
C ALA A 108 1.62 8.25 2.64
N ARG A 109 1.88 7.25 3.50
CA ARG A 109 1.83 5.83 3.14
C ARG A 109 0.39 5.38 2.94
N VAL A 110 -0.48 5.64 3.92
CA VAL A 110 -1.93 5.45 3.79
C VAL A 110 -2.50 6.16 2.57
N ARG A 111 -2.15 7.44 2.36
CA ARG A 111 -2.63 8.21 1.20
C ARG A 111 -2.26 7.53 -0.11
N ARG A 112 -1.01 7.10 -0.25
CA ARG A 112 -0.51 6.42 -1.45
C ARG A 112 -1.27 5.12 -1.69
N GLY A 113 -1.43 4.29 -0.65
CA GLY A 113 -2.19 3.05 -0.74
C GLY A 113 -3.64 3.29 -1.17
N MET A 114 -4.33 4.23 -0.54
CA MET A 114 -5.73 4.57 -0.89
C MET A 114 -5.87 5.12 -2.32
N ILE A 115 -4.94 5.96 -2.79
CA ILE A 115 -4.94 6.47 -4.17
C ILE A 115 -4.67 5.34 -5.17
N GLN A 116 -3.74 4.43 -4.86
CA GLN A 116 -3.47 3.25 -5.69
C GLN A 116 -4.72 2.36 -5.80
N LEU A 117 -5.42 2.14 -4.69
CA LEU A 117 -6.67 1.37 -4.67
C LEU A 117 -7.74 1.98 -5.57
N ALA A 118 -7.98 3.30 -5.43
CA ALA A 118 -8.95 4.02 -6.25
C ALA A 118 -8.65 3.93 -7.76
N ARG A 119 -7.38 3.77 -8.15
CA ARG A 119 -6.97 3.54 -9.54
C ARG A 119 -7.10 2.07 -9.97
N SER A 120 -6.76 1.14 -9.09
CA SER A 120 -6.82 -0.31 -9.34
C SER A 120 -8.25 -0.84 -9.54
N ASP A 121 -9.24 -0.13 -9.02
CA ASP A 121 -10.66 -0.48 -9.22
C ASP A 121 -11.20 -0.07 -10.59
N ARG A 122 -10.45 0.79 -11.30
CA ARG A 122 -10.84 1.32 -12.61
C ARG A 122 -10.28 0.53 -13.79
N LEU A 123 -9.41 -0.47 -13.55
CA LEU A 123 -8.78 -1.29 -14.58
C LEU A 123 -9.48 -2.66 -14.71
N PRO A 124 -9.68 -3.19 -15.94
CA PRO A 124 -10.25 -4.52 -16.14
C PRO A 124 -9.35 -5.58 -15.49
N LYS A 125 -9.89 -6.31 -14.50
CA LYS A 125 -9.12 -7.22 -13.65
C LYS A 125 -8.96 -8.55 -14.41
N ARG A 126 -7.72 -8.99 -14.66
CA ARG A 126 -7.46 -10.34 -15.20
C ARG A 126 -7.86 -11.40 -14.15
N PRO A 127 -8.47 -12.52 -14.56
CA PRO A 127 -8.87 -13.58 -13.63
C PRO A 127 -7.63 -14.14 -12.91
N ARG A 128 -7.76 -14.35 -11.59
CA ARG A 128 -6.74 -15.01 -10.76
C ARG A 128 -6.52 -16.41 -11.31
N ARG A 129 -5.31 -16.71 -11.80
CA ARG A 129 -4.88 -18.10 -11.98
C ARG A 129 -4.79 -18.72 -10.59
N SER A 130 -5.71 -19.62 -10.30
CA SER A 130 -5.68 -20.46 -9.11
C SER A 130 -4.41 -21.30 -9.15
N GLN A 131 -3.40 -20.93 -8.35
CA GLN A 131 -2.26 -21.78 -8.02
C GLN A 131 -2.45 -22.23 -6.59
N TYR A 132 -3.29 -23.25 -6.44
CA TYR A 132 -3.28 -24.19 -5.32
C TYR A 132 -3.52 -25.57 -5.93
N CYS A 133 -2.41 -26.28 -6.18
CA CYS A 133 -2.31 -27.72 -6.34
C CYS A 133 -1.08 -28.12 -5.53
#